data_AF-A0A7C6FT09-F1
#
_entry.id   AF-A0A7C6FT09-F1
#
_cell.length_a   1.000
_cell.length_b   1.000
_cell.length_c   1.000
_cell.angle_alpha   90.00
_cell.angle_beta   90.00
_cell.angle_gamma   90.00
#
_symmetry.space_group_name_H-M   'P 1'
#
loop_
_entity.id
_entity.type
_entity.pdbx_description
1 polymer ?
#
loop_
_entity_poly.entity_id
_entity_poly.type
_entity_poly.pdbx_seq_one_letter_code
_entity_poly.pdbx_strand_id
1 'polypeptide(L)'
;MIKIVYDIKVYREGLRDIVKEDDVVVELGCHVGNSTRIISQMAPYGRIISLDKSSQSEEKMQELTKEEGSLIEFIKGDVRLHEVLEEVAEKVNKIGGCDVLSIDLGGGYHPDTAFKVFFIWSSTLKPRETIIRNRGLLDFIHSSTSSEIINSNYGWLESCGDDGIPTRLKELKLWSPKL
;
A
#
# COMPACT_ATOMS: atom_id res chain seq x y z
N MET A 1 5.89 -6.43 -9.90
CA MET A 1 6.89 -5.34 -10.05
C MET A 1 6.57 -4.19 -9.09
N ILE A 2 7.53 -3.29 -8.82
CA ILE A 2 7.33 -2.09 -7.96
C ILE A 2 7.30 -0.84 -8.85
N LYS A 3 6.21 -0.09 -8.84
CA LYS A 3 6.03 1.18 -9.58
C LYS A 3 6.03 2.35 -8.59
N ILE A 4 6.89 3.35 -8.82
CA ILE A 4 6.98 4.54 -7.96
C ILE A 4 6.61 5.77 -8.79
N VAL A 5 5.65 6.56 -8.28
CA VAL A 5 5.07 7.72 -8.95
C VAL A 5 4.78 8.83 -7.95
N TYR A 6 4.33 10.00 -8.41
CA TYR A 6 3.95 11.11 -7.53
C TYR A 6 2.64 11.80 -7.94
N ASP A 7 2.50 12.13 -9.22
CA ASP A 7 1.28 12.76 -9.72
C ASP A 7 0.07 11.82 -9.53
N ILE A 8 -1.03 12.35 -9.00
CA ILE A 8 -2.21 11.55 -8.66
C ILE A 8 -2.87 10.95 -9.90
N LYS A 9 -2.81 11.62 -11.06
CA LYS A 9 -3.36 11.07 -12.31
C LYS A 9 -2.50 9.91 -12.76
N VAL A 10 -1.18 10.07 -12.77
CA VAL A 10 -0.24 8.99 -13.11
C VAL A 10 -0.38 7.79 -12.17
N TYR A 11 -0.59 8.04 -10.87
CA TYR A 11 -0.89 6.98 -9.89
C TYR A 11 -2.16 6.21 -10.23
N ARG A 12 -3.25 6.91 -10.54
CA ARG A 12 -4.53 6.29 -10.88
C ARG A 12 -4.51 5.58 -12.24
N GLU A 13 -3.76 6.08 -13.21
CA GLU A 13 -3.49 5.32 -14.44
C GLU A 13 -2.68 4.07 -14.13
N GLY A 14 -1.65 4.18 -13.29
CA GLY A 14 -0.88 3.02 -12.85
C GLY A 14 -1.71 1.95 -12.13
N LEU A 15 -2.72 2.34 -11.36
CA LEU A 15 -3.68 1.39 -10.77
C LEU A 15 -4.48 0.65 -11.86
N ARG A 16 -4.97 1.36 -12.89
CA ARG A 16 -5.68 0.75 -14.02
C ARG A 16 -4.81 -0.23 -14.82
N ASP A 17 -3.51 0.02 -14.88
CA ASP A 17 -2.57 -0.84 -15.60
C ASP A 17 -2.31 -2.18 -14.88
N ILE A 18 -2.37 -2.21 -13.55
CA ILE A 18 -1.87 -3.35 -12.75
C ILE A 18 -2.95 -4.18 -12.06
N VAL A 19 -4.11 -3.58 -11.77
CA VAL A 19 -5.24 -4.21 -11.10
C VAL A 19 -6.07 -5.01 -12.11
N LYS A 20 -6.41 -6.24 -11.74
CA LYS A 20 -7.24 -7.19 -12.49
C LYS A 20 -8.58 -7.43 -11.81
N GLU A 21 -9.50 -8.05 -12.55
CA GLU A 21 -10.90 -8.17 -12.14
C GLU A 21 -11.12 -8.96 -10.84
N ASP A 22 -10.24 -9.92 -10.54
CA ASP A 22 -10.28 -10.84 -9.40
C ASP A 22 -9.23 -10.53 -8.32
N ASP A 23 -8.44 -9.47 -8.48
CA ASP A 23 -7.32 -9.17 -7.57
C ASP A 23 -7.79 -8.90 -6.13
N VAL A 24 -6.98 -9.37 -5.18
CA VAL A 24 -7.00 -8.89 -3.79
C VAL A 24 -6.10 -7.66 -3.69
N VAL A 25 -6.69 -6.51 -3.41
CA VAL A 25 -5.98 -5.22 -3.33
C VAL A 25 -5.95 -4.72 -1.90
N VAL A 26 -4.75 -4.44 -1.39
CA VAL A 26 -4.55 -3.74 -0.12
C VAL A 26 -4.14 -2.31 -0.42
N GLU A 27 -4.97 -1.34 -0.02
CA GLU A 27 -4.75 0.08 -0.25
C GLU A 27 -4.40 0.80 1.07
N LEU A 28 -3.21 1.41 1.12
CA LEU A 28 -2.71 2.19 2.25
C LEU A 28 -2.86 3.69 1.96
N GLY A 29 -3.67 4.39 2.75
CA GLY A 29 -3.89 5.84 2.62
C GLY A 29 -5.04 6.19 1.67
N CYS A 30 -6.21 5.57 1.83
CA CYS A 30 -7.34 5.77 0.91
C CYS A 30 -8.03 7.14 1.04
N HIS A 31 -7.83 7.87 2.14
CA HIS A 31 -8.48 9.15 2.44
C HIS A 31 -10.01 9.05 2.21
N VAL A 32 -10.57 9.87 1.31
CA VAL A 32 -12.01 9.88 0.97
C VAL A 32 -12.42 8.84 -0.09
N GLY A 33 -11.57 7.87 -0.43
CA GLY A 33 -11.94 6.72 -1.26
C GLY A 33 -11.94 6.93 -2.78
N ASN A 34 -11.36 8.03 -3.28
CA ASN A 34 -11.35 8.29 -4.73
C ASN A 34 -10.53 7.25 -5.51
N SER A 35 -9.42 6.79 -4.95
CA SER A 35 -8.59 5.74 -5.55
C SER A 35 -9.23 4.37 -5.30
N THR A 36 -9.79 4.13 -4.12
CA THR A 36 -10.63 2.95 -3.82
C THR A 36 -11.73 2.72 -4.85
N ARG A 37 -12.47 3.77 -5.23
CA ARG A 37 -13.53 3.67 -6.25
C ARG A 37 -12.99 3.24 -7.62
N ILE A 38 -11.79 3.68 -7.98
CA ILE A 38 -11.16 3.25 -9.23
C ILE A 38 -10.79 1.77 -9.12
N ILE A 39 -10.24 1.36 -7.97
CA ILE A 39 -9.89 -0.03 -7.70
C ILE A 39 -11.14 -0.93 -7.76
N SER A 40 -12.27 -0.53 -7.16
CA SER A 40 -13.53 -1.30 -7.19
C SER A 40 -14.08 -1.53 -8.58
N GLN A 41 -13.92 -0.53 -9.46
CA GLN A 41 -14.31 -0.65 -10.86
C GLN A 41 -13.41 -1.60 -11.65
N MET A 42 -12.12 -1.69 -11.30
CA MET A 42 -11.16 -2.58 -11.96
C MET A 42 -11.18 -4.00 -11.43
N ALA A 43 -11.53 -4.18 -10.14
CA ALA A 43 -11.61 -5.46 -9.45
C ALA A 43 -13.05 -5.82 -9.01
N PRO A 44 -14.04 -5.90 -9.94
CA PRO A 44 -15.44 -6.15 -9.60
C PRO A 44 -15.71 -7.55 -9.04
N TYR A 45 -14.75 -8.49 -9.11
CA TYR A 45 -14.86 -9.83 -8.54
C TYR A 45 -13.85 -10.07 -7.40
N GLY A 46 -12.95 -9.13 -7.17
CA GLY A 46 -11.86 -9.20 -6.21
C GLY A 46 -12.27 -8.84 -4.77
N ARG A 47 -11.27 -8.44 -3.97
CA ARG A 47 -11.46 -7.94 -2.61
C ARG A 47 -10.56 -6.73 -2.38
N ILE A 48 -11.09 -5.72 -1.70
CA ILE A 48 -10.37 -4.46 -1.49
C ILE A 48 -10.34 -4.19 0.00
N ILE A 49 -9.14 -4.15 0.57
CA ILE A 49 -8.93 -3.75 1.97
C ILE A 49 -8.28 -2.37 1.95
N SER A 50 -9.07 -1.35 2.24
CA SER A 50 -8.62 0.05 2.24
C SER A 50 -8.38 0.55 3.66
N LEU A 51 -7.25 1.20 3.87
CA LEU A 51 -6.79 1.65 5.18
C LEU A 51 -6.58 3.16 5.20
N ASP A 52 -7.08 3.81 6.24
CA ASP A 52 -6.76 5.20 6.56
C ASP A 52 -6.99 5.48 8.05
N LYS A 53 -6.22 6.41 8.62
CA LYS A 53 -6.32 6.76 10.05
C LYS A 53 -7.26 7.93 10.33
N SER A 54 -7.66 8.68 9.30
CA SER A 54 -8.44 9.91 9.46
C SER A 54 -9.91 9.59 9.78
N SER A 55 -10.53 10.41 10.63
CA SER A 55 -11.96 10.31 10.92
C SER A 55 -12.83 10.66 9.71
N GLN A 56 -12.36 11.55 8.84
CA GLN A 56 -13.07 11.94 7.61
C GLN A 56 -13.20 10.76 6.63
N SER A 57 -12.22 9.86 6.64
CA SER A 57 -12.21 8.67 5.78
C SER A 57 -13.33 7.70 6.13
N GLU A 58 -13.65 7.55 7.42
CA GLU A 58 -14.60 6.54 7.90
C GLU A 58 -16.01 6.70 7.31
N GLU A 59 -16.58 7.91 7.39
CA GLU A 59 -17.91 8.19 6.86
C GLU A 59 -17.95 8.02 5.33
N LYS A 60 -16.94 8.57 4.63
CA LYS A 60 -16.85 8.50 3.17
C LYS A 60 -16.65 7.08 2.64
N MET A 61 -15.87 6.27 3.35
CA MET A 61 -15.65 4.88 2.98
C MET A 61 -16.87 4.01 3.27
N GLN A 62 -17.62 4.29 4.36
CA GLN A 62 -18.89 3.61 4.61
C GLN A 62 -19.95 3.92 3.54
N GLU A 63 -20.00 5.16 3.06
CA GLU A 63 -20.84 5.53 1.90
C GLU A 63 -20.40 4.76 0.65
N LEU A 64 -19.10 4.77 0.35
CA LEU A 64 -18.54 4.08 -0.82
C LEU A 64 -18.81 2.57 -0.78
N THR A 65 -18.63 1.90 0.36
CA THR A 65 -18.94 0.47 0.51
C THR A 65 -20.43 0.17 0.26
N LYS A 66 -21.34 1.09 0.59
CA LYS A 66 -22.76 0.94 0.28
C LYS A 66 -23.06 1.13 -1.21
N GLU A 67 -22.36 2.06 -1.86
CA GLU A 67 -22.51 2.36 -3.30
C GLU A 67 -21.97 1.25 -4.20
N GLU A 68 -20.75 0.79 -3.92
CA GLU A 68 -19.99 -0.13 -4.78
C GLU A 68 -20.15 -1.61 -4.40
N GLY A 69 -20.78 -1.89 -3.24
CA GLY A 69 -21.08 -3.25 -2.77
C GLY A 69 -20.04 -3.84 -1.81
N SER A 70 -20.26 -5.10 -1.41
CA SER A 70 -19.59 -5.77 -0.29
C SER A 70 -18.13 -6.21 -0.53
N LEU A 71 -17.49 -5.70 -1.59
CA LEU A 71 -16.11 -6.05 -1.95
C LEU A 71 -15.07 -5.16 -1.27
N ILE A 72 -15.51 -4.00 -0.76
CA ILE A 72 -14.66 -3.03 -0.06
C ILE A 72 -14.81 -3.21 1.45
N GLU A 73 -13.70 -3.55 2.09
CA GLU A 73 -13.52 -3.53 3.53
C GLU A 73 -12.66 -2.33 3.92
N PHE A 74 -13.18 -1.47 4.81
CA PHE A 74 -12.44 -0.34 5.34
C PHE A 74 -11.94 -0.64 6.76
N ILE A 75 -10.64 -0.43 6.98
CA ILE A 75 -10.00 -0.54 8.29
C ILE A 75 -9.48 0.83 8.70
N LYS A 76 -10.02 1.37 9.78
CA LYS A 76 -9.53 2.61 10.37
C LYS A 76 -8.28 2.32 11.20
N GLY A 77 -7.12 2.66 10.67
CA GLY A 77 -5.85 2.33 11.32
C GLY A 77 -4.67 3.14 10.78
N ASP A 78 -3.67 3.33 11.62
CA ASP A 78 -2.39 3.87 11.18
C ASP A 78 -1.53 2.73 10.62
N VAL A 79 -1.23 2.79 9.31
CA VAL A 79 -0.48 1.75 8.58
C VAL A 79 0.95 1.53 9.09
N ARG A 80 1.41 2.36 10.03
CA ARG A 80 2.70 2.24 10.72
C ARG A 80 2.63 1.31 11.95
N LEU A 81 1.45 0.93 12.38
CA LEU A 81 1.22 0.11 13.57
C LEU A 81 1.24 -1.38 13.24
N HIS A 82 1.80 -2.17 14.15
CA HIS A 82 1.97 -3.61 13.95
C HIS A 82 0.65 -4.35 14.00
N GLU A 83 -0.21 -3.96 14.95
CA GLU A 83 -1.55 -4.49 15.12
C GLU A 83 -2.42 -4.31 13.86
N VAL A 84 -2.23 -3.20 13.12
CA VAL A 84 -2.94 -2.93 11.86
C VAL A 84 -2.43 -3.87 10.76
N LEU A 85 -1.12 -4.07 10.68
CA LEU A 85 -0.53 -5.02 9.73
C LEU A 85 -0.97 -6.46 10.04
N GLU A 86 -0.96 -6.86 11.31
CA GLU A 86 -1.34 -8.20 11.76
C GLU A 86 -2.79 -8.51 11.38
N GLU A 87 -3.71 -7.58 11.67
CA GLU A 87 -5.11 -7.69 11.26
C GLU A 87 -5.27 -7.88 9.75
N VAL A 88 -4.58 -7.07 8.94
CA VAL A 88 -4.66 -7.18 7.47
C VAL A 88 -4.03 -8.48 6.98
N ALA A 89 -2.86 -8.86 7.50
CA ALA A 89 -2.17 -10.08 7.09
C ALA A 89 -3.03 -11.32 7.38
N GLU A 90 -3.70 -11.38 8.53
CA GLU A 90 -4.64 -12.45 8.84
C GLU A 90 -5.80 -12.52 7.85
N LYS A 91 -6.39 -11.37 7.48
CA LYS A 91 -7.50 -11.31 6.50
C LYS A 91 -7.04 -11.74 5.12
N VAL A 92 -5.94 -11.18 4.64
CA VAL A 92 -5.33 -11.50 3.34
C VAL A 92 -4.99 -12.99 3.25
N ASN A 93 -4.41 -13.58 4.29
CA ASN A 93 -4.10 -15.01 4.33
C ASN A 93 -5.36 -15.90 4.24
N LYS A 94 -6.48 -15.49 4.86
CA LYS A 94 -7.76 -16.21 4.75
C LYS A 94 -8.37 -16.11 3.35
N ILE A 95 -8.08 -15.05 2.61
CA ILE A 95 -8.58 -14.81 1.25
C ILE A 95 -7.71 -15.50 0.18
N GLY A 96 -6.45 -15.80 0.51
CA GLY A 96 -5.55 -16.58 -0.35
C GLY A 96 -4.31 -15.82 -0.83
N GLY A 97 -4.11 -14.58 -0.39
CA GLY A 97 -2.95 -13.77 -0.75
C GLY A 97 -3.31 -12.33 -1.11
N CYS A 98 -2.28 -11.54 -1.41
CA CYS A 98 -2.39 -10.17 -1.89
C CYS A 98 -1.85 -10.10 -3.31
N ASP A 99 -2.60 -9.54 -4.24
CA ASP A 99 -2.16 -9.37 -5.62
C ASP A 99 -1.54 -7.99 -5.84
N VAL A 100 -2.18 -6.95 -5.28
CA VAL A 100 -1.74 -5.57 -5.45
C VAL A 100 -1.65 -4.84 -4.13
N LEU A 101 -0.47 -4.29 -3.85
CA LEU A 101 -0.26 -3.35 -2.74
C LEU A 101 -0.20 -1.92 -3.29
N SER A 102 -1.17 -1.11 -2.89
CA SER A 102 -1.36 0.27 -3.32
C SER A 102 -1.02 1.21 -2.17
N ILE A 103 0.00 2.06 -2.30
CA ILE A 103 0.50 2.93 -1.22
C ILE A 103 0.39 4.40 -1.63
N ASP A 104 -0.63 5.11 -1.13
CA ASP A 104 -0.80 6.56 -1.33
C ASP A 104 -0.38 7.36 -0.09
N LEU A 105 0.94 7.54 0.05
CA LEU A 105 1.56 8.36 1.10
C LEU A 105 2.17 9.64 0.51
N GLY A 106 1.54 10.20 -0.54
CA GLY A 106 2.14 11.26 -1.36
C GLY A 106 2.08 12.67 -0.77
N GLY A 107 1.15 12.95 0.15
CA GLY A 107 0.83 14.32 0.58
C GLY A 107 1.55 14.84 1.83
N GLY A 108 2.17 13.97 2.64
CA GLY A 108 2.69 14.39 3.95
C GLY A 108 3.73 13.49 4.60
N TYR A 109 4.23 12.47 3.88
CA TYR A 109 5.21 11.54 4.43
C TYR A 109 6.56 11.64 3.71
N HIS A 110 7.62 11.68 4.51
CA HIS A 110 9.00 11.61 4.07
C HIS A 110 9.30 10.27 3.37
N PRO A 111 10.27 10.24 2.44
CA PRO A 111 10.61 9.03 1.69
C PRO A 111 10.99 7.84 2.58
N ASP A 112 11.63 8.07 3.73
CA ASP A 112 11.99 7.03 4.68
C ASP A 112 10.75 6.32 5.26
N THR A 113 9.69 7.07 5.55
CA THR A 113 8.45 6.54 6.09
C THR A 113 7.72 5.73 5.03
N ALA A 114 7.63 6.27 3.81
CA ALA A 114 7.02 5.56 2.68
C ALA A 114 7.77 4.26 2.37
N PHE A 115 9.11 4.29 2.36
CA PHE A 115 9.94 3.11 2.14
C PHE A 115 9.76 2.07 3.24
N LYS A 116 9.76 2.46 4.51
CA LYS A 116 9.57 1.52 5.63
C LYS A 116 8.20 0.85 5.57
N VAL A 117 7.14 1.63 5.34
CA VAL A 117 5.79 1.08 5.14
C VAL A 117 5.80 0.09 3.98
N PHE A 118 6.33 0.49 2.82
CA PHE A 118 6.48 -0.41 1.68
C PHE A 118 7.22 -1.70 2.04
N PHE A 119 8.42 -1.59 2.62
CA PHE A 119 9.27 -2.72 2.95
C PHE A 119 8.53 -3.71 3.85
N ILE A 120 7.97 -3.24 4.95
CA ILE A 120 7.27 -4.08 5.93
C ILE A 120 6.03 -4.75 5.31
N TRP A 121 5.19 -3.97 4.62
CA TRP A 121 3.93 -4.48 4.08
C TRP A 121 4.17 -5.42 2.89
N SER A 122 5.06 -5.07 1.98
CA SER A 122 5.36 -5.90 0.81
C SER A 122 6.08 -7.21 1.18
N SER A 123 7.01 -7.20 2.15
CA SER A 123 7.65 -8.43 2.63
C SER A 123 6.67 -9.35 3.38
N THR A 124 5.65 -8.76 4.02
CA THR A 124 4.61 -9.52 4.73
C THR A 124 3.58 -10.12 3.78
N LEU A 125 3.05 -9.30 2.87
CA LEU A 125 1.93 -9.68 2.00
C LEU A 125 2.36 -10.32 0.68
N LYS A 126 3.64 -10.17 0.31
CA LYS A 126 4.24 -10.66 -0.94
C LYS A 126 3.35 -10.39 -2.18
N PRO A 127 3.01 -9.12 -2.46
CA PRO A 127 2.11 -8.76 -3.56
C PRO A 127 2.74 -8.97 -4.93
N ARG A 128 1.97 -9.44 -5.91
CA ARG A 128 2.43 -9.53 -7.31
C ARG A 128 2.91 -8.17 -7.83
N GLU A 129 2.12 -7.12 -7.60
CA GLU A 129 2.43 -5.74 -7.99
C GLU A 129 2.36 -4.80 -6.79
N THR A 130 3.25 -3.81 -6.75
CA THR A 130 3.17 -2.71 -5.80
C THR A 130 3.23 -1.38 -6.54
N ILE A 131 2.37 -0.44 -6.15
CA ILE A 131 2.46 0.96 -6.60
C ILE A 131 2.58 1.89 -5.40
N ILE A 132 3.56 2.80 -5.45
CA ILE A 132 3.85 3.75 -4.38
C ILE A 132 3.75 5.16 -4.94
N ARG A 133 2.90 5.99 -4.33
CA ARG A 133 2.85 7.42 -4.59
C ARG A 133 3.67 8.16 -3.53
N ASN A 134 4.89 8.58 -3.86
CA ASN A 134 5.73 9.40 -3.00
C ASN A 134 6.76 10.22 -3.78
N ARG A 135 6.80 11.54 -3.55
CA ARG A 135 7.73 12.45 -4.25
C ARG A 135 9.19 12.17 -3.90
N GLY A 136 9.49 11.96 -2.62
CA GLY A 136 10.87 11.82 -2.14
C GLY A 136 11.53 10.53 -2.65
N LEU A 137 10.77 9.44 -2.78
CA LEU A 137 11.30 8.21 -3.38
C LEU A 137 11.59 8.37 -4.86
N LEU A 138 10.70 9.04 -5.59
CA LEU A 138 10.92 9.31 -7.00
C LEU A 138 12.16 10.21 -7.20
N ASP A 139 12.33 11.22 -6.36
CA ASP A 139 13.50 12.09 -6.34
C ASP A 139 14.81 11.32 -6.05
N PHE A 140 14.80 10.44 -5.03
CA PHE A 140 15.94 9.58 -4.70
C PHE A 140 16.34 8.67 -5.88
N ILE A 141 15.37 8.08 -6.57
CA ILE A 141 15.63 7.22 -7.74
C ILE A 141 16.28 8.02 -8.88
N HIS A 142 15.81 9.24 -9.13
CA HIS A 142 16.37 10.07 -10.21
C HIS A 142 17.69 10.75 -9.87
N SER A 143 18.10 10.75 -8.60
CA SER A 143 19.34 11.37 -8.14
C SER A 143 20.43 10.37 -7.74
N SER A 144 20.11 9.08 -7.69
CA SER A 144 21.05 8.02 -7.33
C SER A 144 21.70 7.36 -8.56
N THR A 145 22.87 6.78 -8.35
CA THR A 145 23.56 5.90 -9.30
C THR A 145 24.05 4.67 -8.56
N SER A 146 24.13 3.51 -9.23
CA SER A 146 24.62 2.26 -8.65
C SER A 146 25.74 1.65 -9.51
N SER A 147 26.64 0.92 -8.85
CA SER A 147 27.67 0.09 -9.51
C SER A 147 27.27 -1.38 -9.64
N GLU A 148 26.22 -1.79 -8.94
CA GLU A 148 25.75 -3.16 -8.86
C GLU A 148 24.41 -3.32 -9.61
N ILE A 149 24.19 -4.51 -10.16
CA ILE A 149 22.95 -4.89 -10.85
C ILE A 149 22.19 -5.83 -9.93
N ILE A 150 21.24 -5.28 -9.18
CA ILE A 150 20.25 -6.03 -8.39
C ILE A 150 18.88 -5.79 -9.02
N ASN A 151 18.14 -6.87 -9.28
CA ASN A 151 16.81 -6.79 -9.86
C ASN A 151 15.78 -7.31 -8.85
N SER A 152 14.59 -6.71 -8.85
CA SER A 152 13.39 -7.28 -8.25
C SER A 152 12.29 -7.35 -9.32
N ASN A 153 11.76 -8.56 -9.51
CA ASN A 153 10.74 -8.87 -10.51
C ASN A 153 9.34 -8.92 -9.90
N TYR A 154 9.24 -8.93 -8.57
CA TYR A 154 7.99 -9.00 -7.82
C TYR A 154 7.58 -7.64 -7.24
N GLY A 155 6.44 -7.58 -6.55
CA GLY A 155 5.98 -6.37 -5.85
C GLY A 155 6.67 -6.12 -4.50
N TRP A 156 7.71 -6.88 -4.16
CA TRP A 156 8.50 -6.74 -2.93
C TRP A 156 10.00 -6.81 -3.23
N LEU A 157 10.86 -6.54 -2.25
CA LEU A 157 12.30 -6.69 -2.41
C LEU A 157 12.69 -8.17 -2.28
N GLU A 158 13.10 -8.80 -3.39
CA GLU A 158 13.51 -10.22 -3.40
C GLU A 158 14.66 -10.51 -2.43
N SER A 159 15.59 -9.57 -2.26
CA SER A 159 16.72 -9.68 -1.33
C SER A 159 16.30 -9.80 0.14
N CYS A 160 15.05 -9.45 0.47
CA CYS A 160 14.52 -9.41 1.83
C CYS A 160 13.18 -10.15 1.96
N GLY A 161 12.82 -10.96 0.96
CA GLY A 161 11.49 -11.59 0.88
C GLY A 161 11.22 -12.62 1.99
N ASP A 162 12.26 -13.15 2.62
CA ASP A 162 12.15 -14.20 3.65
C ASP A 162 12.55 -13.73 5.05
N ASP A 163 12.74 -12.42 5.25
CA ASP A 163 13.10 -11.84 6.55
C ASP A 163 11.93 -11.88 7.56
N GLY A 164 10.73 -12.31 7.11
CA GLY A 164 9.53 -12.43 7.92
C GLY A 164 8.94 -11.08 8.34
N ILE A 165 7.91 -11.12 9.20
CA ILE A 165 7.37 -9.90 9.82
C ILE A 165 8.35 -9.50 10.94
N PRO A 166 8.92 -8.28 10.92
CA PRO A 166 9.75 -7.82 12.02
C PRO A 166 9.00 -7.94 13.34
N THR A 167 9.56 -8.67 14.31
CA THR A 167 8.91 -8.96 15.61
C THR A 167 8.50 -7.72 16.40
N ARG A 168 9.04 -6.54 16.05
CA ARG A 168 8.59 -5.24 16.54
C ARG A 168 8.75 -4.17 15.45
N LEU A 169 7.65 -3.53 15.05
CA LEU A 169 7.67 -2.26 14.29
C LEU A 169 8.05 -1.04 15.16
N LYS A 170 8.91 -1.22 16.17
CA LYS A 170 9.37 -0.13 17.05
C LYS A 170 10.27 0.87 16.31
N GLU A 171 10.79 0.53 15.13
CA GLU A 171 11.66 1.40 14.34
C GLU A 171 10.95 2.63 13.76
N LEU A 172 9.62 2.65 13.65
CA LEU A 172 8.90 3.86 13.26
C LEU A 172 8.77 4.87 14.42
N LYS A 173 8.74 4.40 15.68
CA LYS A 173 8.68 5.28 16.87
C LYS A 173 10.04 5.89 17.26
N LEU A 174 11.15 5.23 16.93
CA LEU A 174 12.49 5.66 17.35
C LEU A 174 13.03 6.90 16.60
N TRP A 175 12.47 7.24 15.43
CA TRP A 175 13.06 8.23 14.52
C TRP A 175 12.27 9.54 14.39
N SER A 176 11.15 9.68 15.10
CA SER A 176 10.45 10.96 15.25
C SER A 176 9.91 11.15 16.68
N PRO A 177 10.79 11.34 17.70
CA PRO A 177 10.29 11.80 18.98
C PRO A 177 9.96 13.30 18.91
N LYS A 178 10.83 14.11 18.31
CA LYS A 178 10.75 15.58 18.22
C LYS A 178 11.73 16.07 17.14
N LEU A 179 11.21 16.82 16.18
CA LEU A 179 11.87 18.03 15.67
C LEU A 179 10.96 19.18 16.08
#